data_AF-A0A822YLX3-F1
#
_entry.id   AF-A0A822YLX3-F1
#
_cell.length_a   1.000
_cell.length_b   1.000
_cell.length_c   1.000
_cell.angle_alpha   90.00
_cell.angle_beta   90.00
_cell.angle_gamma   90.00
#
_symmetry.space_group_name_H-M   'P 1'
#
loop_
_entity.id
_entity.type
_entity.pdbx_description
1 polymer ?
#
loop_
_entity_poly.entity_id
_entity_poly.type
_entity_poly.pdbx_seq_one_letter_code
_entity_poly.pdbx_strand_id
1 'polypeptide(L)'
;MNECRSFAVKDEIFCMFEGVLNNLGSLRQQYGLAKSANEVVLVIEAYKALRDRAPYPPSHVVGHLIGNFAFVLFDKSTSTLFVASDQFGKVPLYWGITADGYVAFADDANLLKGACGKSLASFPQGCFYSTALGEIRSFENPKNKITAIPAAEEEIWGAKFMVEGSTVLAAMK
;
A
#
# COMPACT_ATOMS: atom_id res chain seq x y z
N MET A 1 -8.88 -5.37 -18.25
CA MET A 1 -10.08 -4.94 -17.50
C MET A 1 -9.67 -3.73 -16.71
N ASN A 2 -10.35 -2.58 -16.84
CA ASN A 2 -10.06 -1.43 -15.97
C ASN A 2 -10.33 -1.86 -14.53
N GLU A 3 -9.30 -1.85 -13.69
CA GLU A 3 -9.51 -1.99 -12.26
C GLU A 3 -10.17 -0.70 -11.75
N CYS A 4 -11.23 -0.83 -10.94
CA CYS A 4 -12.11 0.27 -10.61
C CYS A 4 -11.53 1.06 -9.44
N ARG A 5 -11.18 2.33 -9.65
CA ARG A 5 -10.76 3.24 -8.59
C ARG A 5 -11.96 3.70 -7.77
N SER A 6 -11.82 3.68 -6.46
CA SER A 6 -12.83 4.11 -5.50
C SER A 6 -12.24 5.00 -4.42
N PHE A 7 -13.07 5.90 -3.92
CA PHE A 7 -12.71 6.81 -2.84
C PHE A 7 -13.84 6.82 -1.81
N ALA A 8 -13.48 6.82 -0.53
CA ALA A 8 -14.44 6.99 0.54
C ALA A 8 -13.83 7.75 1.71
N VAL A 9 -14.71 8.38 2.48
CA VAL A 9 -14.38 9.07 3.73
C VAL A 9 -15.31 8.58 4.81
N LYS A 10 -14.76 8.21 5.97
CA LYS A 10 -15.54 7.87 7.16
C LYS A 10 -14.75 8.18 8.42
N ASP A 11 -15.38 8.82 9.39
CA ASP A 11 -14.76 9.16 10.69
C ASP A 11 -13.41 9.89 10.55
N GLU A 12 -13.35 10.87 9.63
CA GLU A 12 -12.13 11.61 9.26
C GLU A 12 -10.97 10.76 8.71
N ILE A 13 -11.25 9.55 8.28
CA ILE A 13 -10.34 8.67 7.55
C ILE A 13 -10.69 8.73 6.07
N PHE A 14 -9.70 9.08 5.25
CA PHE A 14 -9.80 9.23 3.82
C PHE A 14 -9.07 8.05 3.17
N CYS A 15 -9.70 7.35 2.25
CA CYS A 15 -9.06 6.23 1.57
C CYS A 15 -9.33 6.29 0.07
N MET A 16 -8.26 6.17 -0.71
CA MET A 16 -8.30 5.88 -2.13
C MET A 16 -7.85 4.44 -2.32
N PHE A 17 -8.69 3.64 -2.98
CA PHE A 17 -8.46 2.23 -3.24
C PHE A 17 -8.62 1.97 -4.73
N GLU A 18 -7.74 1.15 -5.28
CA GLU A 18 -7.82 0.67 -6.64
C GLU A 18 -7.57 -0.83 -6.66
N GLY A 19 -8.28 -1.54 -7.53
CA GLY A 19 -8.22 -2.99 -7.64
C GLY A 19 -9.49 -3.70 -7.19
N VAL A 20 -9.33 -4.94 -6.73
CA VAL A 20 -10.41 -5.82 -6.26
C VAL A 20 -9.90 -6.74 -5.16
N LEU A 21 -10.76 -7.00 -4.16
CA LEU A 21 -10.51 -8.01 -3.14
C LEU A 21 -11.30 -9.28 -3.44
N ASN A 22 -10.60 -10.37 -3.74
CA ASN A 22 -11.16 -11.69 -4.03
C ASN A 22 -11.88 -12.32 -2.83
N ASN A 23 -11.49 -11.94 -1.61
CA ASN A 23 -12.09 -12.44 -0.37
C ASN A 23 -12.98 -11.40 0.35
N LEU A 24 -13.47 -10.37 -0.36
CA LEU A 24 -14.30 -9.30 0.20
C LEU A 24 -15.51 -9.81 1.00
N GLY A 25 -16.17 -10.86 0.51
CA GLY A 25 -17.34 -11.45 1.17
C GLY A 25 -17.03 -11.96 2.59
N SER A 26 -15.93 -12.70 2.74
CA SER A 26 -15.48 -13.22 4.04
C SER A 26 -15.03 -12.09 4.96
N LEU A 27 -14.32 -11.09 4.42
CA LEU A 27 -13.87 -9.94 5.19
C LEU A 27 -15.05 -9.09 5.70
N ARG A 28 -16.10 -8.90 4.89
CA ARG A 28 -17.33 -8.22 5.35
C ARG A 28 -17.93 -8.92 6.58
N GLN A 29 -17.99 -10.24 6.57
CA GLN A 29 -18.49 -11.01 7.71
C GLN A 29 -17.59 -10.84 8.94
N GLN A 30 -16.26 -10.92 8.77
CA GLN A 30 -15.28 -10.76 9.85
C GLN A 30 -15.36 -9.38 10.52
N TYR A 31 -15.54 -8.32 9.73
CA TYR A 31 -15.64 -6.95 10.24
C TYR A 31 -17.08 -6.52 10.55
N GLY A 32 -18.08 -7.40 10.40
CA GLY A 32 -19.48 -7.08 10.69
C GLY A 32 -20.10 -6.03 9.77
N LEU A 33 -19.66 -5.98 8.50
CA LEU A 33 -20.08 -4.97 7.53
C LEU A 33 -21.35 -5.37 6.77
N ALA A 34 -22.07 -4.35 6.30
CA ALA A 34 -23.23 -4.55 5.42
C ALA A 34 -22.84 -5.25 4.11
N LYS A 35 -23.78 -6.00 3.52
CA LYS A 35 -23.57 -6.70 2.24
C LYS A 35 -23.20 -5.75 1.08
N SER A 36 -23.55 -4.48 1.18
CA SER A 36 -23.23 -3.44 0.18
C SER A 36 -21.87 -2.77 0.36
N ALA A 37 -21.13 -3.04 1.45
CA ALA A 37 -19.86 -2.35 1.74
C ALA A 37 -18.77 -2.74 0.72
N ASN A 38 -18.26 -1.81 -0.07
CA ASN A 38 -17.21 -2.06 -1.04
C ASN A 38 -15.80 -2.15 -0.39
N GLU A 39 -14.78 -2.38 -1.21
CA GLU A 39 -13.38 -2.56 -0.82
C GLU A 39 -12.83 -1.36 -0.04
N VAL A 40 -13.08 -0.14 -0.51
CA VAL A 40 -12.60 1.08 0.16
C VAL A 40 -13.20 1.25 1.56
N VAL A 41 -14.50 0.95 1.73
CA VAL A 41 -15.14 0.96 3.05
C VAL A 41 -14.57 -0.14 3.94
N LEU A 42 -14.32 -1.33 3.38
CA LEU A 42 -13.71 -2.43 4.11
C LEU A 42 -12.30 -2.07 4.62
N VAL A 43 -11.47 -1.45 3.78
CA VAL A 43 -10.11 -1.02 4.17
C VAL A 43 -10.16 0.00 5.31
N ILE A 44 -11.06 0.98 5.26
CA ILE A 44 -11.23 1.96 6.35
C ILE A 44 -11.61 1.26 7.67
N GLU A 45 -12.57 0.33 7.63
CA GLU A 45 -13.01 -0.38 8.84
C GLU A 45 -11.94 -1.34 9.39
N ALA A 46 -11.18 -1.99 8.50
CA ALA A 46 -10.06 -2.82 8.89
C ALA A 46 -8.93 -2.00 9.54
N TYR A 47 -8.62 -0.82 9.00
CA TYR A 47 -7.67 0.12 9.60
C TYR A 47 -8.15 0.61 10.97
N LYS A 48 -9.43 0.97 11.12
CA LYS A 48 -9.99 1.35 12.43
C LYS A 48 -9.86 0.22 13.44
N ALA A 49 -10.17 -1.02 13.04
CA ALA A 49 -10.00 -2.17 13.91
C ALA A 49 -8.55 -2.35 14.35
N LEU A 50 -7.57 -2.11 13.48
CA LEU A 50 -6.15 -2.12 13.79
C LEU A 50 -5.75 -1.00 14.77
N ARG A 51 -6.22 0.23 14.53
CA ARG A 51 -5.91 1.41 15.35
C ARG A 51 -6.53 1.32 16.74
N ASP A 52 -7.78 0.89 16.82
CA ASP A 52 -8.61 0.99 18.03
C ASP A 52 -8.57 -0.28 18.89
N ARG A 53 -8.18 -1.44 18.34
CA ARG A 53 -8.18 -2.73 19.06
C ARG A 53 -6.76 -3.25 19.30
N ALA A 54 -6.37 -3.36 20.58
CA ALA A 54 -5.08 -3.92 20.99
C ALA A 54 -5.06 -5.47 20.96
N PRO A 55 -3.91 -6.13 20.69
CA PRO A 55 -2.76 -5.71 19.88
C PRO A 55 -2.71 -6.54 18.59
N TYR A 56 -3.37 -6.08 17.53
CA TYR A 56 -3.19 -6.71 16.21
C TYR A 56 -2.01 -6.04 15.50
N PRO A 57 -0.96 -6.77 15.08
CA PRO A 57 0.07 -6.18 14.24
C PRO A 57 -0.53 -5.73 12.89
N PRO A 58 -0.10 -4.59 12.31
CA PRO A 58 -0.59 -4.10 11.01
C PRO A 58 -0.48 -5.11 9.86
N SER A 59 0.51 -6.01 9.93
CA SER A 59 0.68 -7.11 8.99
C SER A 59 -0.53 -8.06 8.95
N HIS A 60 -1.30 -8.21 10.05
CA HIS A 60 -2.51 -9.04 10.02
C HIS A 60 -3.63 -8.41 9.19
N VAL A 61 -3.79 -7.08 9.21
CA VAL A 61 -4.85 -6.44 8.41
C VAL A 61 -4.55 -6.59 6.93
N VAL A 62 -3.35 -6.18 6.51
CA VAL A 62 -2.97 -6.23 5.09
C VAL A 62 -2.79 -7.66 4.62
N GLY A 63 -2.22 -8.55 5.45
CA GLY A 63 -2.02 -9.97 5.11
C GLY A 63 -3.30 -10.78 4.97
N HIS A 64 -4.45 -10.27 5.45
CA HIS A 64 -5.75 -10.90 5.20
C HIS A 64 -6.44 -10.36 3.94
N LEU A 65 -5.91 -9.34 3.27
CA LEU A 65 -6.46 -8.84 2.02
C LEU A 65 -5.94 -9.73 0.88
N ILE A 66 -6.85 -10.42 0.19
CA ILE A 66 -6.50 -11.29 -0.93
C ILE A 66 -7.09 -10.67 -2.19
N GLY A 67 -6.25 -10.28 -3.14
CA GLY A 67 -6.69 -9.63 -4.37
C GLY A 67 -5.55 -8.95 -5.10
N ASN A 68 -5.93 -8.20 -6.13
CA ASN A 68 -5.05 -7.29 -6.86
C ASN A 68 -5.44 -5.90 -6.38
N PHE A 69 -4.57 -5.19 -5.67
CA PHE A 69 -4.96 -3.91 -5.08
C PHE A 69 -3.77 -3.02 -4.75
N ALA A 70 -4.06 -1.73 -4.72
CA ALA A 70 -3.26 -0.74 -4.01
C ALA A 70 -4.20 0.25 -3.31
N PHE A 71 -3.78 0.77 -2.17
CA PHE A 71 -4.52 1.84 -1.51
C PHE A 71 -3.62 2.82 -0.78
N VAL A 72 -4.12 4.05 -0.66
CA VAL A 72 -3.56 5.10 0.19
C VAL A 72 -4.66 5.55 1.15
N LEU A 73 -4.40 5.41 2.45
CA LEU A 73 -5.30 5.80 3.52
C LEU A 73 -4.63 6.89 4.37
N PHE A 74 -5.38 7.95 4.68
CA PHE A 74 -4.97 9.00 5.59
C PHE A 74 -5.99 9.12 6.73
N ASP A 75 -5.53 8.91 7.95
CA ASP A 75 -6.29 9.17 9.18
C ASP A 75 -5.91 10.55 9.71
N LYS A 76 -6.84 11.51 9.59
CA LYS A 76 -6.64 12.88 10.06
C LYS A 76 -6.51 12.96 11.59
N SER A 77 -7.22 12.10 12.33
CA SER A 77 -7.25 12.15 13.80
C SER A 77 -5.88 11.84 14.41
N THR A 78 -5.12 10.94 13.77
CA THR A 78 -3.77 10.54 14.20
C THR A 78 -2.67 11.13 13.30
N SER A 79 -3.04 11.87 12.25
CA SER A 79 -2.12 12.31 11.19
C SER A 79 -1.29 11.15 10.61
N THR A 80 -1.92 9.99 10.43
CA THR A 80 -1.27 8.76 9.98
C THR A 80 -1.56 8.50 8.50
N LEU A 81 -0.51 8.28 7.72
CA LEU A 81 -0.63 7.68 6.40
C LEU A 81 -0.45 6.16 6.53
N PHE A 82 -1.28 5.40 5.82
CA PHE A 82 -1.19 3.95 5.71
C PHE A 82 -1.38 3.53 4.25
N VAL A 83 -0.36 2.92 3.67
CA VAL A 83 -0.30 2.59 2.24
C VAL A 83 0.03 1.12 2.09
N ALA A 84 -0.61 0.43 1.15
CA ALA A 84 -0.23 -0.95 0.82
C ALA A 84 -0.48 -1.28 -0.65
N SER A 85 0.27 -2.27 -1.13
CA SER A 85 0.13 -2.88 -2.46
C SER A 85 0.10 -4.39 -2.31
N ASP A 86 -0.64 -5.06 -3.19
CA ASP A 86 -0.71 -6.52 -3.23
C ASP A 86 0.66 -7.19 -3.53
N GLN A 87 0.72 -8.50 -3.29
CA GLN A 87 1.93 -9.33 -3.41
C GLN A 87 2.56 -9.35 -4.82
N PHE A 88 1.79 -9.04 -5.86
CA PHE A 88 2.22 -9.06 -7.24
C PHE A 88 2.32 -7.66 -7.87
N GLY A 89 1.93 -6.61 -7.13
CA GLY A 89 1.88 -5.23 -7.62
C GLY A 89 1.06 -5.09 -8.89
N LYS A 90 -0.14 -5.71 -8.92
CA LYS A 90 -1.00 -5.71 -10.12
C LYS A 90 -1.58 -4.35 -10.41
N VAL A 91 -1.95 -3.61 -9.36
CA VAL A 91 -2.20 -2.18 -9.44
C VAL A 91 -0.86 -1.46 -9.37
N PRO A 92 -0.48 -0.66 -10.38
CA PRO A 92 0.72 0.15 -10.30
C PRO A 92 0.62 1.15 -9.14
N LEU A 93 1.65 1.20 -8.30
CA LEU A 93 1.81 2.20 -7.28
C LEU A 93 3.27 2.64 -7.23
N TYR A 94 3.46 3.95 -7.31
CA TYR A 94 4.74 4.62 -7.28
C TYR A 94 4.76 5.59 -6.12
N TRP A 95 5.95 5.84 -5.62
CA TRP A 95 6.16 6.77 -4.53
C TRP A 95 7.49 7.51 -4.68
N GLY A 96 7.58 8.67 -4.05
CA GLY A 96 8.80 9.46 -4.09
C GLY A 96 8.79 10.57 -3.07
N ILE A 97 9.92 11.26 -2.97
CA ILE A 97 10.06 12.45 -2.15
C ILE A 97 10.09 13.67 -3.06
N THR A 98 9.17 14.60 -2.84
CA THR A 98 9.09 15.86 -3.57
C THR A 98 10.24 16.79 -3.18
N ALA A 99 10.52 17.80 -4.00
CA ALA A 99 11.61 18.76 -3.74
C ALA A 99 11.49 19.52 -2.40
N ASP A 100 10.27 19.68 -1.88
CA ASP A 100 9.94 20.28 -0.59
C ASP A 100 9.90 19.27 0.58
N GLY A 101 10.25 18.00 0.32
CA GLY A 101 10.48 16.99 1.36
C GLY A 101 9.26 16.17 1.78
N TYR A 102 8.15 16.22 1.02
CA TYR A 102 6.97 15.40 1.29
C TYR A 102 6.99 14.08 0.53
N VAL A 103 6.34 13.07 1.09
CA VAL A 103 6.09 11.81 0.38
C VAL A 103 4.90 11.97 -0.55
N ALA A 104 5.06 11.55 -1.80
CA ALA A 104 4.01 11.55 -2.81
C ALA A 104 3.77 10.14 -3.34
N PHE A 105 2.52 9.84 -3.70
CA PHE A 105 2.09 8.56 -4.27
C PHE A 105 1.29 8.79 -5.55
N ALA A 106 1.48 7.92 -6.54
CA ALA A 106 0.68 7.92 -7.76
C ALA A 106 0.65 6.54 -8.39
N ASP A 107 -0.39 6.27 -9.17
CA ASP A 107 -0.49 5.11 -10.07
C ASP A 107 0.20 5.35 -11.42
N ASP A 108 0.59 6.60 -11.73
CA ASP A 108 1.38 6.97 -12.90
C ASP A 108 2.71 7.62 -12.48
N ALA A 109 3.81 6.95 -12.83
CA ALA A 109 5.17 7.39 -12.55
C ALA A 109 5.51 8.75 -13.21
N ASN A 110 4.90 9.07 -14.36
CA ASN A 110 5.14 10.32 -15.05
C ASN A 110 4.62 11.53 -14.27
N LEU A 111 3.54 11.34 -13.49
CA LEU A 111 3.02 12.39 -12.60
C LEU A 111 4.01 12.72 -11.48
N LEU A 112 4.69 11.71 -10.94
CA LEU A 112 5.69 11.91 -9.89
C LEU A 112 7.03 12.41 -10.43
N LYS A 113 7.40 12.09 -11.67
CA LYS A 113 8.68 12.50 -12.26
C LYS A 113 8.89 14.02 -12.20
N GLY A 114 7.83 14.80 -12.45
CA GLY A 114 7.89 16.26 -12.39
C GLY A 114 8.10 16.81 -10.97
N ALA A 115 7.59 16.11 -9.94
CA ALA A 115 7.62 16.57 -8.55
C ALA A 115 8.82 16.02 -7.74
N CYS A 116 9.22 14.77 -8.02
CA CYS A 116 10.21 14.03 -7.24
C CYS A 116 11.58 13.91 -7.92
N GLY A 117 11.67 14.21 -9.22
CA GLY A 117 12.90 14.05 -9.99
C GLY A 117 13.43 12.62 -9.92
N LYS A 118 14.68 12.46 -9.45
CA LYS A 118 15.31 11.14 -9.25
C LYS A 118 14.87 10.42 -7.97
N SER A 119 14.15 11.09 -7.06
CA SER A 119 13.68 10.49 -5.80
C SER A 119 12.33 9.80 -6.00
N LEU A 120 12.23 8.93 -7.00
CA LEU A 120 11.03 8.20 -7.40
C LEU A 120 11.34 6.70 -7.45
N ALA A 121 10.41 5.87 -7.01
CA ALA A 121 10.51 4.41 -7.08
C ALA A 121 9.13 3.77 -7.27
N SER A 122 9.08 2.52 -7.72
CA SER A 122 7.91 1.68 -7.50
C SER A 122 7.74 1.42 -6.00
N PHE A 123 6.49 1.46 -5.53
CA PHE A 123 6.17 1.00 -4.18
C PHE A 123 6.40 -0.51 -4.10
N PRO A 124 7.02 -1.03 -3.02
CA PRO A 124 7.36 -2.43 -2.94
C PRO A 124 6.12 -3.33 -2.89
N GLN A 125 6.16 -4.38 -3.69
CA GLN A 125 5.11 -5.40 -3.76
C GLN A 125 5.01 -6.15 -2.44
N GLY A 126 3.81 -6.56 -2.04
CA GLY A 126 3.61 -7.34 -0.82
C GLY A 126 3.96 -6.60 0.46
N CYS A 127 3.94 -5.26 0.41
CA CYS A 127 4.38 -4.40 1.50
C CYS A 127 3.32 -3.37 1.88
N PHE A 128 3.50 -2.81 3.08
CA PHE A 128 2.80 -1.63 3.54
C PHE A 128 3.77 -0.61 4.14
N TYR A 129 3.39 0.65 4.12
CA TYR A 129 4.09 1.76 4.75
C TYR A 129 3.14 2.46 5.71
N SER A 130 3.65 2.85 6.88
CA SER A 130 2.91 3.70 7.82
C SER A 130 3.79 4.77 8.40
N THR A 131 3.31 6.02 8.41
CA THR A 131 4.02 7.11 9.11
C THR A 131 4.07 6.90 10.62
N ALA A 132 3.09 6.18 11.20
CA ALA A 132 3.09 5.83 12.61
C ALA A 132 4.23 4.85 12.98
N LEU A 133 4.65 4.00 12.03
CA LEU A 133 5.79 3.09 12.22
C LEU A 133 7.11 3.68 11.70
N GLY A 134 7.03 4.64 10.77
CA GLY A 134 8.19 5.26 10.13
C GLY A 134 8.94 4.36 9.13
N GLU A 135 8.40 3.18 8.81
CA GLU A 135 9.07 2.21 7.95
C GLU A 135 8.11 1.46 7.02
N ILE A 136 8.68 0.91 5.96
CA ILE A 136 8.00 -0.06 5.10
C ILE A 136 8.20 -1.46 5.70
N ARG A 137 7.17 -2.29 5.69
CA ARG A 137 7.26 -3.71 6.07
C ARG A 137 6.57 -4.59 5.05
N SER A 138 7.09 -5.81 4.86
CA SER A 138 6.37 -6.87 4.17
C SER A 138 5.26 -7.40 5.08
N PHE A 139 4.06 -7.63 4.56
CA PHE A 139 3.00 -8.27 5.34
C PHE A 139 3.14 -9.80 5.36
N GLU A 140 3.75 -10.42 4.34
CA GLU A 140 4.06 -11.85 4.32
C GLU A 140 5.24 -12.21 5.21
N ASN A 141 6.27 -11.36 5.17
CA ASN A 141 7.50 -11.57 5.92
C ASN A 141 7.82 -10.36 6.83
N PRO A 142 7.04 -10.09 7.88
CA PRO A 142 7.17 -8.88 8.69
C PRO A 142 8.51 -8.71 9.43
N LYS A 143 9.30 -9.77 9.52
CA LYS A 143 10.63 -9.78 10.16
C LYS A 143 11.76 -9.52 9.16
N ASN A 144 11.49 -9.58 7.86
CA ASN A 144 12.51 -9.41 6.84
C ASN A 144 12.75 -7.93 6.60
N LYS A 145 14.02 -7.54 6.44
CA LYS A 145 14.35 -6.16 6.14
C LYS A 145 14.00 -5.84 4.70
N ILE A 146 13.59 -4.59 4.46
CA ILE A 146 13.44 -4.05 3.13
C ILE A 146 14.68 -3.20 2.82
N THR A 147 15.35 -3.54 1.74
CA THR A 147 16.56 -2.85 1.28
C THR A 147 16.24 -1.99 0.07
N ALA A 148 16.75 -0.76 0.06
CA ALA A 148 16.71 0.10 -1.11
C ALA A 148 18.00 -0.09 -1.89
N ILE A 149 17.90 -0.61 -3.10
CA ILE A 149 19.02 -0.78 -4.03
C ILE A 149 18.96 0.39 -5.01
N PRO A 150 20.00 1.25 -5.10
CA PRO A 150 20.03 2.30 -6.09
C PRO A 150 19.82 1.74 -7.50
N ALA A 151 18.94 2.37 -8.27
CA ALA A 151 18.72 1.98 -9.65
C ALA A 151 19.88 2.46 -10.53
N ALA A 152 20.08 1.80 -11.68
CA ALA A 152 21.07 2.25 -12.65
C ALA A 152 20.75 3.67 -13.14
N GLU A 153 21.76 4.46 -13.52
CA GLU A 153 21.59 5.89 -13.87
C GLU A 153 20.61 6.14 -15.04
N GLU A 154 20.35 5.11 -15.85
CA GLU A 154 19.48 5.13 -17.03
C GLU A 154 18.01 4.82 -16.71
N GLU A 155 17.70 4.36 -15.49
CA GLU A 155 16.34 4.07 -15.08
C GLU A 155 15.60 5.34 -14.61
N ILE A 156 14.28 5.34 -14.78
CA ILE A 156 13.40 6.40 -14.25
C ILE A 156 13.41 6.38 -12.71
N TRP A 157 13.75 5.24 -12.12
CA TRP A 157 13.79 5.03 -10.68
C TRP A 157 15.10 5.56 -10.08
N GLY A 158 15.04 6.07 -8.85
CA GLY A 158 16.22 6.31 -8.02
C GLY A 158 16.62 5.08 -7.22
N ALA A 159 15.66 4.20 -6.90
CA ALA A 159 15.90 2.98 -6.15
C ALA A 159 14.84 1.91 -6.43
N LYS A 160 15.22 0.65 -6.19
CA LYS A 160 14.35 -0.51 -6.14
C LYS A 160 14.32 -1.06 -4.72
N PHE A 161 13.13 -1.23 -4.15
CA PHE A 161 12.94 -1.78 -2.81
C PHE A 161 12.76 -3.30 -2.88
N MET A 162 13.58 -4.05 -2.15
CA MET A 162 13.61 -5.51 -2.14
C MET A 162 13.45 -6.06 -0.72
N VAL A 163 12.58 -7.05 -0.54
CA VAL A 163 12.44 -7.79 0.72
C VAL A 163 13.56 -8.83 0.81
N GLU A 164 14.41 -8.76 1.85
CA GLU A 164 15.46 -9.74 2.09
C GLU A 164 14.88 -11.15 2.21
N GLY A 165 15.54 -12.16 1.62
CA GLY A 165 15.12 -13.57 1.71
C GLY A 165 13.89 -13.94 0.87
N SER A 166 13.24 -13.00 0.19
CA SER A 166 12.30 -13.33 -0.89
C SER A 166 13.11 -13.95 -2.03
N THR A 167 12.90 -15.24 -2.31
CA THR A 167 13.29 -15.81 -3.59
C THR A 167 12.47 -15.08 -4.63
N VAL A 168 13.03 -14.00 -5.17
CA VAL A 168 12.62 -13.47 -6.46
C VAL A 168 12.77 -14.67 -7.37
N LEU A 169 11.66 -15.33 -7.71
CA LEU A 169 11.56 -16.03 -8.97
C LEU A 169 11.77 -14.92 -9.99
N ALA A 170 13.04 -14.66 -10.30
CA ALA A 170 13.45 -14.04 -11.51
C ALA A 170 12.87 -14.96 -12.58
N ALA A 171 11.67 -14.63 -13.05
CA ALA A 171 11.14 -15.21 -14.27
C ALA A 171 12.09 -14.73 -15.37
N MET A 172 13.10 -15.55 -15.61
CA MET A 172 13.92 -15.49 -16.79
C MET A 172 13.03 -15.92 -17.97
N LYS A 173 12.99 -15.05 -18.98
CA LYS A 173 12.41 -15.18 -20.33
C LYS A 173 10.91 -14.98 -20.50
#